data_AF-A0A258LQ05-F1
#
_entry.id   AF-A0A258LQ05-F1
#
_cell.length_a   1.000
_cell.length_b   1.000
_cell.length_c   1.000
_cell.angle_alpha   90.00
_cell.angle_beta   90.00
_cell.angle_gamma   90.00
#
_symmetry.space_group_name_H-M   'P 1'
#
loop_
_entity.id
_entity.type
_entity.pdbx_description
1 polymer ?
#
loop_
_entity_poly.entity_id
_entity_poly.type
_entity_poly.pdbx_seq_one_letter_code
_entity_poly.pdbx_strand_id
1 'polypeptide(L)'
;MAPKIGDIVYEVMLKHINVPADDKFQVITRHDANELVVPKSYLGIEYSQGIIFIQVTLNEGRTTELKKKFYKAICDGVVEKLNIRPEDIVINLVEVNKENWSFGHGEMQYGPKD
;
A
#
# COMPACT_ATOMS: atom_id res chain seq x y z
N MET A 1 7.43 13.49 -5.49
CA MET A 1 6.24 13.13 -4.69
C MET A 1 6.09 11.62 -4.56
N ALA A 2 5.98 10.87 -5.66
CA ALA A 2 5.70 9.43 -5.59
C ALA A 2 6.70 8.57 -4.77
N PRO A 3 8.03 8.76 -4.84
CA PRO A 3 8.96 8.03 -3.96
C PRO A 3 8.71 8.28 -2.46
N LYS A 4 8.32 9.51 -2.09
CA LYS A 4 8.00 9.86 -0.69
C LYS A 4 6.74 9.13 -0.19
N ILE A 5 5.78 8.84 -1.07
CA ILE A 5 4.61 8.03 -0.70
C ILE A 5 5.05 6.60 -0.39
N GLY A 6 5.94 6.04 -1.22
CA GLY A 6 6.56 4.74 -0.96
C GLY A 6 7.27 4.71 0.41
N ASP A 7 8.04 5.75 0.73
CA ASP A 7 8.71 5.86 2.04
C ASP A 7 7.71 5.89 3.20
N ILE A 8 6.62 6.65 3.08
CA ILE A 8 5.56 6.73 4.10
C ILE A 8 4.90 5.37 4.30
N VAL A 9 4.52 4.69 3.21
CA VAL A 9 3.93 3.36 3.29
C VAL A 9 4.88 2.39 3.99
N TYR A 10 6.17 2.38 3.63
CA TYR A 10 7.17 1.52 4.25
C TYR A 10 7.36 1.83 5.75
N GLU A 11 7.46 3.10 6.14
CA GLU A 11 7.54 3.50 7.55
C GLU A 11 6.32 3.00 8.36
N VAL A 12 5.12 3.10 7.77
CA VAL A 12 3.88 2.62 8.39
C VAL A 12 3.86 1.08 8.45
N MET A 13 4.38 0.41 7.42
CA MET A 13 4.48 -1.05 7.41
C MET A 13 5.34 -1.56 8.57
N LEU A 14 6.51 -0.94 8.80
CA LEU A 14 7.40 -1.27 9.91
C LEU A 14 6.74 -1.03 11.27
N LYS A 15 6.07 0.11 11.46
CA LYS A 15 5.51 0.52 12.75
C LYS A 15 4.23 -0.22 13.13
N HIS A 16 3.39 -0.57 12.16
CA HIS A 16 2.01 -1.00 12.43
C HIS A 16 1.71 -2.44 12.05
N ILE A 17 2.39 -3.04 11.08
CA ILE A 17 2.09 -4.42 10.64
C ILE A 17 3.31 -5.36 10.75
N ASN A 18 4.37 -4.90 11.43
CA ASN A 18 5.58 -5.65 11.78
C ASN A 18 6.19 -6.40 10.59
N VAL A 19 6.31 -5.73 9.44
CA VAL A 19 7.13 -6.29 8.36
C VAL A 19 8.61 -6.31 8.78
N PRO A 20 9.42 -7.28 8.31
CA PRO A 20 10.85 -7.27 8.54
C PRO A 20 11.50 -5.97 8.02
N ALA A 21 12.59 -5.57 8.66
CA ALA A 21 13.45 -4.54 8.08
C ALA A 21 13.90 -4.99 6.68
N ASP A 22 13.96 -4.02 5.77
CA ASP A 22 14.37 -4.18 4.37
C ASP A 22 13.38 -4.95 3.47
N ASP A 23 12.21 -5.34 4.00
CA ASP A 23 11.06 -5.80 3.19
C ASP A 23 10.40 -4.62 2.46
N LYS A 24 11.13 -4.04 1.50
CA LYS A 24 10.77 -2.82 0.76
C LYS A 24 10.81 -3.03 -0.75
N PHE A 25 9.81 -3.74 -1.27
CA PHE A 25 9.61 -3.93 -2.71
C PHE A 25 8.51 -2.99 -3.22
N GLN A 26 8.86 -2.05 -4.10
CA GLN A 26 7.93 -1.00 -4.55
C GLN A 26 8.02 -0.76 -6.04
N VAL A 27 6.86 -0.69 -6.69
CA VAL A 27 6.73 -0.24 -8.08
C VAL A 27 5.97 1.08 -8.06
N ILE A 28 6.52 2.09 -8.72
CA ILE A 28 5.92 3.42 -8.83
C ILE A 28 5.63 3.70 -10.29
N THR A 29 4.35 3.69 -10.64
CA THR A 29 3.87 4.01 -11.99
C THR A 29 3.16 5.36 -11.96
N ARG A 30 3.44 6.20 -12.96
CA ARG A 30 2.74 7.47 -13.17
C ARG A 30 1.86 7.33 -14.40
N HIS A 31 0.73 8.00 -14.35
CA HIS A 31 -0.24 8.02 -15.42
C HIS A 31 -0.60 9.45 -15.78
N ASP A 32 -0.83 9.71 -17.06
CA ASP A 32 -1.45 10.95 -17.50
C ASP A 32 -2.94 10.94 -17.13
N ALA A 33 -3.55 12.14 -17.04
CA ALA A 33 -4.92 12.29 -16.57
C ALA A 33 -5.98 11.56 -17.42
N ASN A 34 -5.65 11.21 -18.67
CA ASN A 34 -6.50 10.47 -19.59
C ASN A 34 -6.29 8.94 -19.54
N GLU A 35 -5.31 8.45 -18.78
CA GLU A 35 -5.04 7.01 -18.63
C GLU A 35 -5.77 6.39 -17.43
N LEU A 36 -6.26 7.24 -16.50
CA LEU A 36 -7.04 6.81 -15.34
C LEU A 36 -8.52 7.17 -15.52
N VAL A 37 -9.37 6.14 -15.57
CA VAL A 37 -10.83 6.30 -15.58
C VAL A 37 -11.36 6.10 -14.16
N VAL A 38 -11.70 7.20 -13.50
CA VAL A 38 -12.12 7.22 -12.09
C VAL A 38 -13.51 7.88 -12.01
N PRO A 39 -14.44 7.34 -11.21
CA PRO A 39 -15.74 7.99 -11.03
C PRO A 39 -15.57 9.36 -10.36
N LYS A 40 -16.49 10.29 -10.61
CA LYS A 40 -16.51 11.58 -9.89
C LYS A 40 -16.68 11.35 -8.38
N SER A 41 -17.50 10.39 -7.98
CA SER A 41 -17.68 10.01 -6.59
C SER A 41 -18.12 8.56 -6.41
N TYR A 42 -17.78 7.98 -5.25
CA TYR A 42 -18.23 6.65 -4.82
C TYR A 42 -18.33 6.59 -3.29
N LEU A 43 -19.38 5.96 -2.75
CA LEU A 43 -19.67 5.89 -1.31
C LEU A 43 -19.62 7.26 -0.58
N GLY A 44 -19.97 8.34 -1.29
CA GLY A 44 -19.94 9.71 -0.76
C GLY A 44 -18.55 10.38 -0.76
N ILE A 45 -17.53 9.77 -1.35
CA ILE A 45 -16.17 10.32 -1.49
C ILE A 45 -16.03 10.91 -2.89
N GLU A 46 -15.60 12.17 -3.00
CA GLU A 46 -15.35 12.86 -4.27
C GLU A 46 -13.86 12.91 -4.62
N TYR A 47 -13.51 12.36 -5.78
CA TYR A 47 -12.13 12.24 -6.24
C TYR A 47 -11.73 13.40 -7.17
N SER A 48 -10.48 13.85 -7.09
CA SER A 48 -9.85 14.74 -8.07
C SER A 48 -8.98 13.97 -9.06
N GLN A 49 -8.39 14.71 -10.01
CA GLN A 49 -7.37 14.20 -10.92
C GLN A 49 -6.05 13.83 -10.20
N GLY A 50 -5.88 14.21 -8.93
CA GLY A 50 -4.72 13.88 -8.11
C GLY A 50 -4.81 12.54 -7.38
N ILE A 51 -5.80 11.70 -7.70
CA ILE A 51 -6.02 10.39 -7.06
C ILE A 51 -4.79 9.47 -7.16
N ILE A 52 -4.54 8.75 -6.08
CA ILE A 52 -3.41 7.84 -5.91
C ILE A 52 -3.94 6.49 -5.46
N PHE A 53 -3.47 5.44 -6.14
CA PHE A 53 -3.74 4.06 -5.77
C PHE A 53 -2.53 3.45 -5.08
N ILE A 54 -2.74 2.91 -3.89
CA ILE A 54 -1.74 2.18 -3.10
C ILE A 54 -2.23 0.74 -2.97
N GLN A 55 -1.69 -0.14 -3.80
CA GLN A 55 -1.92 -1.58 -3.67
C GLN A 55 -0.76 -2.22 -2.91
N VAL A 56 -1.06 -2.93 -1.83
CA VAL A 56 -0.07 -3.68 -1.05
C VAL A 56 -0.38 -5.16 -1.14
N THR A 57 0.55 -5.94 -1.67
CA THR A 57 0.49 -7.40 -1.62
C THR A 57 1.28 -7.87 -0.41
N LEU A 58 0.68 -8.66 0.48
CA LEU A 58 1.31 -9.09 1.73
C LEU A 58 0.81 -10.46 2.20
N ASN A 59 1.56 -11.08 3.10
CA ASN A 59 1.12 -12.32 3.74
C ASN A 59 -0.14 -12.11 4.58
N GLU A 60 -1.08 -13.04 4.46
CA GLU A 60 -2.28 -13.10 5.29
C GLU A 60 -1.96 -13.21 6.79
N GLY A 61 -2.99 -13.02 7.62
CA GLY A 61 -2.92 -13.18 9.07
C GLY A 61 -2.91 -11.87 9.87
N ARG A 62 -2.99 -10.71 9.22
CA ARG A 62 -3.19 -9.44 9.94
C ARG A 62 -4.65 -9.33 10.37
N THR A 63 -4.87 -8.98 11.63
CA THR A 63 -6.24 -8.76 12.15
C THR A 63 -6.88 -7.55 11.47
N THR A 64 -8.21 -7.54 11.42
CA THR A 64 -8.97 -6.40 10.87
C THR A 64 -8.63 -5.08 11.58
N GLU A 65 -8.42 -5.11 12.89
CA GLU A 65 -8.02 -3.92 13.66
C GLU A 65 -6.65 -3.40 13.25
N LEU A 66 -5.72 -4.30 12.92
CA LEU A 66 -4.40 -3.89 12.44
C LEU A 66 -4.49 -3.30 11.03
N LYS A 67 -5.31 -3.90 10.15
CA LYS A 67 -5.58 -3.35 8.80
C LYS A 67 -6.22 -1.96 8.86
N LYS A 68 -7.19 -1.74 9.76
CA LYS A 68 -7.79 -0.40 9.99
C LYS A 68 -6.74 0.63 10.41
N LYS A 69 -5.88 0.28 11.38
CA LYS A 69 -4.79 1.16 11.82
C LYS A 69 -3.80 1.45 10.70
N PHE A 70 -3.47 0.43 9.89
CA PHE A 70 -2.58 0.56 8.74
C PHE A 70 -3.11 1.55 7.71
N TYR A 71 -4.38 1.43 7.30
CA TYR A 71 -5.01 2.36 6.36
C TYR A 71 -5.01 3.80 6.87
N LYS A 72 -5.40 3.98 8.13
CA LYS A 72 -5.43 5.30 8.76
C LYS A 72 -4.03 5.92 8.82
N ALA A 73 -3.02 5.16 9.25
CA ALA A 73 -1.66 5.67 9.37
C ALA A 73 -1.03 6.04 8.02
N ILE A 74 -1.30 5.29 6.95
CA ILE A 74 -0.88 5.68 5.59
C ILE A 74 -1.53 7.00 5.20
N CYS A 75 -2.85 7.09 5.31
CA CYS A 75 -3.61 8.28 4.93
C CYS A 75 -3.12 9.52 5.70
N ASP A 76 -3.07 9.43 7.04
CA ASP A 76 -2.61 10.52 7.90
C ASP A 76 -1.18 10.96 7.52
N GLY A 77 -0.25 10.00 7.32
CA GLY A 77 1.13 10.32 6.96
C GLY A 77 1.28 10.98 5.59
N VAL A 78 0.48 10.56 4.61
CA VAL A 78 0.46 11.15 3.26
C VAL A 78 -0.12 12.56 3.29
N VAL A 79 -1.23 12.78 4.01
CA VAL A 79 -1.86 14.09 4.18
C VAL A 79 -0.90 15.05 4.88
N GLU A 80 -0.34 14.66 6.03
CA GLU A 80 0.53 15.50 6.85
C GLU A 80 1.82 15.89 6.11
N LYS A 81 2.50 14.93 5.47
CA LYS A 81 3.83 15.16 4.90
C LYS A 81 3.79 15.72 3.47
N LEU A 82 2.70 15.48 2.73
CA LEU A 82 2.63 15.78 1.29
C LEU A 82 1.45 16.67 0.89
N ASN A 83 0.55 17.01 1.82
CA ASN A 83 -0.62 17.86 1.58
C ASN A 83 -1.53 17.33 0.44
N ILE A 84 -1.65 16.01 0.35
CA ILE A 84 -2.58 15.33 -0.56
C ILE A 84 -3.93 15.22 0.14
N ARG A 85 -5.02 15.37 -0.61
CA ARG A 85 -6.37 15.21 -0.09
C ARG A 85 -6.61 13.79 0.40
N PRO A 86 -7.21 13.57 1.58
CA PRO A 86 -7.48 12.23 2.06
C PRO A 86 -8.47 11.47 1.17
N GLU A 87 -9.39 12.18 0.49
CA GLU A 87 -10.33 11.56 -0.45
C GLU A 87 -9.63 10.96 -1.68
N ASP A 88 -8.45 11.47 -2.04
CA ASP A 88 -7.69 11.07 -3.23
C ASP A 88 -6.74 9.90 -2.96
N ILE A 89 -6.83 9.23 -1.80
CA ILE A 89 -5.97 8.12 -1.41
C ILE A 89 -6.80 6.83 -1.37
N VAL A 90 -6.63 5.98 -2.39
CA VAL A 90 -7.27 4.66 -2.45
C VAL A 90 -6.26 3.59 -2.06
N ILE A 91 -6.59 2.78 -1.06
CA ILE A 91 -5.73 1.70 -0.57
C ILE A 91 -6.41 0.35 -0.80
N ASN A 92 -5.70 -0.59 -1.42
CA ASN A 92 -6.13 -1.97 -1.64
C ASN A 92 -5.12 -2.94 -1.01
N LEU A 93 -5.57 -3.92 -0.23
CA LEU A 93 -4.73 -5.02 0.24
C LEU A 93 -5.04 -6.29 -0.53
N VAL A 94 -3.99 -6.92 -1.03
CA VAL A 94 -4.03 -8.26 -1.63
C VAL A 94 -3.29 -9.21 -0.69
N GLU A 95 -4.02 -10.07 0.00
CA GLU A 95 -3.42 -11.06 0.89
C GLU A 95 -3.09 -12.36 0.14
N VAL A 96 -1.94 -12.94 0.47
CA VAL A 96 -1.46 -14.22 -0.10
C VAL A 96 -0.94 -15.14 1.00
N ASN A 97 -0.86 -16.44 0.71
CA ASN A 97 -0.15 -17.37 1.56
C ASN A 97 1.35 -17.07 1.58
N LYS A 98 2.01 -17.44 2.68
CA LYS A 98 3.45 -17.24 2.86
C LYS A 98 4.29 -17.93 1.79
N GLU A 99 3.91 -19.14 1.38
CA GLU A 99 4.63 -19.90 0.38
C GLU A 99 4.58 -19.31 -1.04
N ASN A 100 3.72 -18.32 -1.29
CA ASN A 100 3.57 -17.71 -2.63
C ASN A 100 4.67 -16.70 -2.97
N TRP A 101 5.65 -16.51 -2.09
CA TRP A 101 6.77 -15.59 -2.31
C TRP A 101 8.04 -16.30 -2.72
N SER A 102 8.67 -15.77 -3.77
CA SER A 102 10.09 -15.97 -4.07
C SER A 102 10.76 -14.60 -4.16
N PHE A 103 11.66 -14.31 -3.21
CA PHE A 103 12.37 -13.03 -3.15
C PHE A 103 13.68 -13.04 -3.95
N GLY A 104 14.04 -14.19 -4.53
CA GLY A 104 15.27 -14.39 -5.26
C GLY A 104 15.60 -15.87 -5.42
N HIS A 105 16.51 -16.18 -6.34
CA HIS A 105 17.06 -17.51 -6.58
C HIS A 105 16.04 -18.61 -6.95
N GLY A 106 14.76 -18.27 -7.15
CA GLY A 106 13.71 -19.25 -7.40
C GLY A 106 13.32 -20.08 -6.18
N GLU A 107 13.66 -19.63 -4.98
CA GLU A 107 13.40 -20.33 -3.71
C GLU A 107 12.14 -19.81 -3.03
N MET A 108 11.52 -20.64 -2.18
CA MET A 108 10.38 -20.28 -1.34
C MET A 108 10.87 -19.92 0.07
N GLN A 109 11.38 -18.71 0.28
CA GLN A 109 12.02 -18.35 1.55
C GLN A 109 11.07 -18.41 2.76
N TYR A 110 9.76 -18.30 2.54
CA TYR A 110 8.73 -18.48 3.56
C TYR A 110 7.93 -19.78 3.42
N GLY A 111 8.30 -20.64 2.47
CA GLY A 111 7.67 -21.94 2.29
C GLY A 111 8.01 -22.91 3.43
N PRO A 112 7.39 -24.09 3.44
CA PRO A 112 7.79 -25.19 4.31
C PRO A 112 9.30 -25.45 4.16
N LYS A 113 9.98 -25.71 5.28
CA LYS A 113 11.32 -26.27 5.24
C LYS A 113 11.17 -27.78 5.04
N ASP A 114 11.91 -28.32 4.07
CA ASP A 114 12.09 -29.76 3.92
C ASP A 114 12.75 -30.38 5.17
#